data_AF-A0A9D2CRP2-F1
#
_entry.id   AF-A0A9D2CRP2-F1
#
_cell.length_a   1.000
_cell.length_b   1.000
_cell.length_c   1.000
_cell.angle_alpha   90.00
_cell.angle_beta   90.00
_cell.angle_gamma   90.00
#
_symmetry.space_group_name_H-M   'P 1'
#
loop_
_entity.id
_entity.type
_entity.pdbx_description
1 polymer ?
#
loop_
_entity_poly.entity_id
_entity_poly.type
_entity_poly.pdbx_seq_one_letter_code
_entity_poly.pdbx_strand_id
1 'polypeptide(L)'
;MNQRLLGLIPMTGRDPFQEHRQASFLELLYDLTLVISFGVAGAQFAHALADGHFAVAVPVYLWVVAMITWSWVNYSWFASAYDTDDWFVRICVMVQMVGVTVFGVGLAEGFHTFMEYHGHLDVRVMVLGYVIMRMAMLALWGRAWLEDPQRRASTGTYFVTLFLAQIAWVILAAAKPSFTVFAIFFVLLFALELYGPYRAEKQGGRHPLACPPHCGTLRSASNYHPR
;
A
#
# COMPACT_ATOMS: atom_id res chain seq x y z
N MET A 1 -28.40 -2.53 6.33
CA MET A 1 -28.16 -3.94 5.93
C MET A 1 -27.43 -4.62 7.09
N ASN A 2 -27.95 -5.71 7.64
CA ASN A 2 -27.55 -6.22 8.96
C ASN A 2 -26.26 -7.06 8.83
N GLN A 3 -25.10 -6.52 9.21
CA GLN A 3 -23.77 -7.15 9.05
C GLN A 3 -23.65 -8.53 9.72
N ARG A 4 -24.43 -8.76 10.78
CA ARG A 4 -24.51 -10.05 11.47
C ARG A 4 -25.06 -11.19 10.57
N LEU A 5 -25.87 -10.89 9.55
CA LEU A 5 -26.37 -11.89 8.61
C LEU A 5 -25.32 -12.27 7.55
N LEU A 6 -24.31 -11.44 7.32
CA LEU A 6 -23.23 -11.67 6.35
C LEU A 6 -21.96 -12.23 7.03
N GLY A 7 -21.98 -12.49 8.34
CA GLY A 7 -20.80 -12.99 9.07
C GLY A 7 -19.63 -12.00 9.14
N LEU A 8 -19.90 -10.70 8.94
CA LEU A 8 -18.90 -9.64 9.00
C LEU A 8 -18.71 -9.16 10.45
N ILE A 9 -17.46 -8.97 10.86
CA ILE A 9 -17.11 -8.43 12.17
C ILE A 9 -16.97 -6.91 12.02
N PRO A 10 -17.61 -6.09 12.87
CA PRO A 10 -17.47 -4.64 12.79
C PRO A 10 -16.00 -4.21 12.88
N MET A 11 -15.56 -3.31 11.99
CA MET A 11 -14.19 -2.79 12.04
C MET A 11 -13.96 -1.92 13.28
N THR A 12 -13.36 -2.51 14.31
CA THR A 12 -12.84 -1.81 15.48
C THR A 12 -11.38 -1.47 15.28
N GLY A 13 -11.00 -0.21 15.49
CA GLY A 13 -9.60 0.18 15.44
C GLY A 13 -8.77 -0.53 16.51
N ARG A 14 -7.53 -0.82 16.13
CA ARG A 14 -6.61 -1.62 16.91
C ARG A 14 -6.10 -0.88 18.15
N ASP A 15 -5.80 -1.62 19.22
CA ASP A 15 -5.04 -1.12 20.37
C ASP A 15 -3.53 -1.06 20.01
N PRO A 16 -2.91 0.14 19.99
CA PRO A 16 -1.49 0.29 19.70
C PRO A 16 -0.55 -0.37 20.73
N PHE A 17 -1.06 -0.76 21.91
CA PHE A 17 -0.23 -1.21 23.04
C PHE A 17 -0.18 -2.74 23.24
N GLN A 18 -0.72 -3.54 22.31
CA GLN A 18 -0.55 -5.00 22.38
C GLN A 18 0.89 -5.42 22.06
N GLU A 19 1.64 -5.86 23.08
CA GLU A 19 3.08 -6.20 22.99
C GLU A 19 3.41 -7.44 22.14
N HIS A 20 2.49 -8.42 22.01
CA HIS A 20 2.78 -9.72 21.37
C HIS A 20 1.70 -10.13 20.37
N ARG A 21 1.66 -9.51 19.19
CA ARG A 21 0.86 -10.03 18.07
C ARG A 21 1.68 -10.98 17.22
N GLN A 22 1.22 -12.22 17.11
CA GLN A 22 1.69 -13.13 16.08
C GLN A 22 1.10 -12.73 14.72
N ALA A 23 1.96 -12.62 13.71
CA ALA A 23 1.50 -12.43 12.34
C ALA A 23 0.60 -13.60 11.95
N SER A 24 -0.52 -13.31 11.29
CA SER A 24 -1.36 -14.38 10.76
C SER A 24 -0.63 -15.07 9.60
N PHE A 25 -0.98 -16.33 9.33
CA PHE A 25 -0.44 -17.04 8.17
C PHE A 25 -0.68 -16.29 6.85
N LEU A 26 -1.82 -15.60 6.75
CA LEU A 26 -2.22 -14.86 5.57
C LEU A 26 -1.36 -13.60 5.38
N GLU A 27 -1.04 -12.88 6.45
CA GLU A 27 -0.11 -11.74 6.39
C GLU A 27 1.29 -12.17 5.96
N LEU A 28 1.79 -13.30 6.51
CA LEU A 28 3.07 -13.86 6.11
C LEU A 28 3.08 -14.25 4.62
N LEU A 29 1.98 -14.86 4.14
CA LEU A 29 1.83 -15.20 2.73
C LEU A 29 1.79 -13.95 1.85
N TYR A 30 1.14 -12.87 2.30
CA TYR A 30 1.10 -11.60 1.58
C TYR A 30 2.51 -11.01 1.43
N ASP A 31 3.25 -10.92 2.54
CA ASP A 31 4.63 -10.41 2.53
C ASP A 31 5.52 -11.26 1.62
N LEU A 32 5.34 -12.57 1.60
CA LEU A 32 6.07 -13.46 0.69
C LEU A 32 5.81 -13.12 -0.79
N THR A 33 4.57 -12.80 -1.19
CA THR A 33 4.29 -12.41 -2.58
C THR A 33 4.99 -11.12 -3.00
N LEU A 34 5.13 -10.17 -2.06
CA LEU A 34 5.87 -8.93 -2.30
C LEU A 34 7.38 -9.19 -2.43
N VAL A 35 7.94 -10.04 -1.55
CA VAL A 35 9.35 -10.46 -1.64
C VAL A 35 9.66 -11.13 -2.97
N ILE A 36 8.78 -12.02 -3.45
CA ILE A 36 8.91 -12.64 -4.77
C ILE A 36 8.93 -11.57 -5.87
N SER A 37 8.05 -10.57 -5.80
CA SER A 37 7.98 -9.50 -6.78
C SER A 37 9.24 -8.61 -6.79
N PHE A 38 9.80 -8.31 -5.62
CA PHE A 38 11.12 -7.67 -5.52
C PHE A 38 12.23 -8.53 -6.14
N GLY A 39 12.19 -9.85 -5.91
CA GLY A 39 13.12 -10.79 -6.53
C GLY A 39 13.04 -10.77 -8.06
N VAL A 40 11.83 -10.80 -8.62
CA VAL A 40 11.61 -10.68 -10.07
C VAL A 40 12.15 -9.35 -10.59
N ALA A 41 11.86 -8.24 -9.90
CA ALA A 41 12.36 -6.93 -10.28
C ALA A 41 13.89 -6.84 -10.29
N GLY A 42 14.54 -7.39 -9.26
CA GLY A 42 16.00 -7.47 -9.18
C GLY A 42 16.61 -8.33 -10.29
N ALA A 43 15.98 -9.47 -10.61
CA ALA A 43 16.45 -10.35 -11.68
C ALA A 43 16.36 -9.68 -13.06
N GLN A 44 15.24 -9.03 -13.38
CA GLN A 44 15.08 -8.30 -14.65
C GLN A 44 16.05 -7.12 -14.75
N PHE A 45 16.24 -6.39 -13.66
CA PHE A 45 17.21 -5.31 -13.58
C PHE A 45 18.64 -5.79 -13.83
N ALA A 46 19.04 -6.91 -13.21
CA ALA A 46 20.37 -7.48 -13.40
C ALA A 46 20.63 -7.90 -14.85
N HIS A 47 19.65 -8.52 -15.53
CA HIS A 47 19.76 -8.87 -16.94
C HIS A 47 19.90 -7.61 -17.81
N ALA A 48 19.02 -6.62 -17.60
CA ALA A 48 19.07 -5.37 -18.37
C ALA A 48 20.38 -4.58 -18.17
N LEU A 49 20.99 -4.66 -16.98
CA LEU A 49 22.32 -4.09 -16.72
C LEU A 49 23.42 -4.87 -17.45
N ALA A 50 23.36 -6.20 -17.45
CA ALA A 50 24.34 -7.05 -18.13
C ALA A 50 24.34 -6.81 -19.65
N ASP A 51 23.18 -6.52 -20.24
CA ASP A 51 23.01 -6.18 -21.65
C ASP A 51 23.36 -4.71 -21.99
N GLY A 52 23.78 -3.92 -20.99
CA GLY A 52 24.21 -2.53 -21.17
C GLY A 52 23.08 -1.49 -21.24
N HIS A 53 21.84 -1.86 -20.89
CA HIS A 53 20.67 -0.97 -20.94
C HIS A 53 20.50 -0.09 -19.69
N PHE A 54 21.58 0.51 -19.20
CA PHE A 54 21.60 1.29 -17.94
C PHE A 54 20.55 2.40 -17.88
N ALA A 55 20.40 3.17 -18.97
CA ALA A 55 19.53 4.35 -19.02
C ALA A 55 18.04 4.02 -18.84
N VAL A 56 17.63 2.78 -19.16
CA VAL A 56 16.25 2.31 -19.02
C VAL A 56 16.10 1.45 -17.77
N ALA A 57 17.07 0.56 -17.51
CA ALA A 57 17.03 -0.38 -16.40
C ALA A 57 16.89 0.32 -15.05
N VAL A 58 17.69 1.38 -14.80
CA VAL A 58 17.70 2.07 -13.50
C VAL A 58 16.38 2.80 -13.22
N PRO A 59 15.85 3.68 -14.10
CA PRO A 59 14.58 4.33 -13.85
C PRO A 59 13.40 3.36 -13.70
N VAL A 60 13.34 2.31 -14.55
CA VAL A 60 12.28 1.30 -14.48
C VAL A 60 12.35 0.53 -13.16
N TYR A 61 13.54 0.10 -12.74
CA TYR A 61 13.71 -0.62 -11.48
C TYR A 61 13.31 0.24 -10.28
N LEU A 62 13.76 1.50 -10.21
CA LEU A 62 13.38 2.42 -9.15
C LEU A 62 11.87 2.67 -9.11
N TRP A 63 11.25 2.84 -10.28
CA TRP A 63 9.81 3.01 -10.39
C TRP A 63 9.05 1.78 -9.87
N VAL A 64 9.45 0.58 -10.28
CA VAL A 64 8.87 -0.69 -9.86
C VAL A 64 8.98 -0.89 -8.35
N VAL A 65 10.19 -0.69 -7.79
CA VAL A 65 10.44 -0.78 -6.35
C VAL A 65 9.57 0.21 -5.59
N ALA A 66 9.44 1.45 -6.09
CA ALA A 66 8.58 2.46 -5.48
C ALA A 66 7.10 2.03 -5.49
N MET A 67 6.61 1.46 -6.59
CA MET A 67 5.22 0.97 -6.67
C MET A 67 4.95 -0.20 -5.71
N ILE A 68 5.83 -1.21 -5.66
CA ILE A 68 5.67 -2.35 -4.74
C ILE A 68 5.70 -1.86 -3.28
N THR A 69 6.69 -1.02 -2.94
CA THR A 69 6.85 -0.47 -1.59
C THR A 69 5.63 0.35 -1.19
N TRP A 70 5.12 1.19 -2.09
CA TRP A 70 3.97 2.02 -1.80
C TRP A 70 2.69 1.23 -1.59
N SER A 71 2.47 0.17 -2.38
CA SER A 71 1.37 -0.77 -2.15
C SER A 71 1.46 -1.43 -0.77
N TRP A 72 2.65 -1.88 -0.38
CA TRP A 72 2.89 -2.45 0.95
C TRP A 72 2.61 -1.43 2.06
N VAL A 73 3.16 -0.21 1.97
CA VAL A 73 2.95 0.85 2.97
C VAL A 73 1.45 1.13 3.20
N ASN A 74 0.65 1.19 2.12
CA ASN A 74 -0.80 1.37 2.24
C ASN A 74 -1.47 0.22 3.00
N TYR A 75 -1.06 -1.02 2.74
CA TYR A 75 -1.60 -2.18 3.44
C TYR A 75 -1.15 -2.20 4.90
N SER A 76 0.12 -1.95 5.17
CA SER A 76 0.66 -1.86 6.53
C SER A 76 -0.03 -0.78 7.36
N TRP A 77 -0.33 0.38 6.77
CA TRP A 77 -1.12 1.42 7.45
C TRP A 77 -2.54 0.94 7.77
N PHE A 78 -3.22 0.28 6.82
CA PHE A 78 -4.54 -0.28 7.08
C PHE A 78 -4.50 -1.34 8.19
N ALA A 79 -3.58 -2.31 8.11
CA ALA A 79 -3.41 -3.40 9.08
C ALA A 79 -2.94 -2.91 10.46
N SER A 80 -2.26 -1.76 10.53
CA SER A 80 -1.92 -1.10 11.79
C SER A 80 -3.14 -0.43 12.42
N ALA A 81 -4.06 0.11 11.62
CA ALA A 81 -5.25 0.79 12.10
C ALA A 81 -6.38 -0.19 12.46
N TYR A 82 -6.55 -1.28 11.71
CA TYR A 82 -7.65 -2.24 11.85
C TYR A 82 -7.12 -3.67 11.87
N ASP A 83 -7.53 -4.46 12.87
CA ASP A 83 -7.18 -5.88 13.00
C ASP A 83 -8.44 -6.75 12.93
N THR A 84 -9.18 -6.63 11.82
CA THR A 84 -10.41 -7.40 11.58
C THR A 84 -10.10 -8.57 10.66
N ASP A 85 -10.13 -9.79 11.19
CA ASP A 85 -9.88 -11.01 10.42
C ASP A 85 -11.20 -11.73 10.04
N ASP A 86 -11.99 -11.09 9.18
CA ASP A 86 -13.19 -11.70 8.61
C ASP A 86 -13.00 -12.08 7.13
N TRP A 87 -13.98 -12.83 6.60
CA TRP A 87 -13.90 -13.37 5.24
C TRP A 87 -13.70 -12.29 4.17
N PHE A 88 -14.23 -11.09 4.37
CA PHE A 88 -14.11 -10.00 3.39
C PHE A 88 -12.69 -9.45 3.37
N VAL A 89 -12.10 -9.22 4.54
CA VAL A 89 -10.69 -8.80 4.62
C VAL A 89 -9.79 -9.87 3.99
N ARG A 90 -10.03 -11.15 4.28
CA ARG A 90 -9.28 -12.26 3.66
C ARG A 90 -9.37 -12.25 2.13
N ILE A 91 -10.57 -12.09 1.57
CA ILE A 91 -10.74 -11.99 0.11
C ILE A 91 -10.01 -10.77 -0.45
N CYS A 92 -10.14 -9.60 0.16
CA CYS A 92 -9.45 -8.40 -0.30
C CYS A 92 -7.93 -8.61 -0.33
N VAL A 93 -7.35 -9.23 0.69
CA VAL A 93 -5.91 -9.50 0.71
C VAL A 93 -5.51 -10.56 -0.32
N MET A 94 -6.33 -11.61 -0.53
CA MET A 94 -6.11 -12.56 -1.63
C MET A 94 -6.14 -11.86 -3.00
N VAL A 95 -7.05 -10.90 -3.22
CA VAL A 95 -7.09 -10.08 -4.44
C VAL A 95 -5.84 -9.21 -4.56
N GLN A 96 -5.31 -8.67 -3.45
CA GLN A 96 -4.03 -7.95 -3.48
C GLN A 96 -2.87 -8.88 -3.88
N MET A 97 -2.79 -10.09 -3.34
CA MET A 97 -1.78 -11.09 -3.73
C MET A 97 -1.84 -11.37 -5.24
N VAL A 98 -3.06 -11.57 -5.79
CA VAL A 98 -3.25 -11.73 -7.24
C VAL A 98 -2.74 -10.51 -8.00
N GLY A 99 -3.06 -9.30 -7.54
CA GLY A 99 -2.55 -8.06 -8.13
C GLY A 99 -1.02 -8.00 -8.14
N VAL A 100 -0.36 -8.43 -7.05
CA VAL A 100 1.11 -8.49 -6.91
C VAL A 100 1.72 -9.49 -7.87
N THR A 101 1.13 -10.67 -7.99
CA THR A 101 1.58 -11.66 -8.96
C THR A 101 1.43 -11.16 -10.40
N VAL A 102 0.27 -10.58 -10.76
CA VAL A 102 0.05 -10.01 -12.10
C VAL A 102 1.03 -8.89 -12.40
N PHE A 103 1.31 -8.02 -11.41
CA PHE A 103 2.30 -6.96 -11.54
C PHE A 103 3.70 -7.52 -11.83
N GLY A 104 4.13 -8.54 -11.06
CA GLY A 104 5.43 -9.19 -11.25
C GLY A 104 5.56 -9.90 -12.59
N VAL A 105 4.50 -10.58 -13.07
CA VAL A 105 4.48 -11.19 -14.41
C VAL A 105 4.57 -10.12 -15.50
N GLY A 106 3.79 -9.05 -15.37
CA GLY A 106 3.80 -7.94 -16.33
C GLY A 106 5.16 -7.22 -16.40
N LEU A 107 5.93 -7.22 -15.31
CA LEU A 107 7.29 -6.69 -15.31
C LEU A 107 8.23 -7.53 -16.19
N ALA A 108 8.21 -8.86 -16.02
CA ALA A 108 9.04 -9.75 -16.83
C ALA A 108 8.66 -9.68 -18.32
N GLU A 109 7.36 -9.67 -18.62
CA GLU A 109 6.84 -9.51 -19.99
C GLU A 109 7.23 -8.16 -20.60
N GLY A 110 7.18 -7.07 -19.82
CA GLY A 110 7.59 -5.75 -20.27
C GLY A 110 9.06 -5.70 -20.68
N PHE A 111 9.96 -6.26 -19.87
CA PHE A 111 11.39 -6.34 -20.19
C PHE A 111 11.67 -7.23 -21.40
N HIS A 112 10.99 -8.36 -21.54
CA HIS A 112 11.09 -9.22 -22.72
C HIS A 112 10.71 -8.47 -24.00
N THR A 113 9.57 -7.77 -23.97
CA THR A 113 9.08 -6.96 -25.10
C THR A 113 10.04 -5.81 -25.43
N PHE A 114 10.65 -5.19 -24.42
CA PHE A 114 11.63 -4.13 -24.61
C PHE A 114 12.86 -4.61 -25.40
N MET A 115 13.36 -5.81 -25.08
CA MET A 115 14.50 -6.42 -25.76
C MET A 115 14.17 -6.84 -27.20
N GLU A 116 12.99 -7.44 -27.42
CA GLU A 116 12.58 -7.93 -28.74
C GLU A 116 12.18 -6.82 -29.73
N TYR A 117 11.50 -5.77 -29.25
CA TYR A 117 10.89 -4.73 -30.11
C TYR A 117 11.64 -3.39 -30.08
N HIS A 118 12.94 -3.41 -29.81
CA HIS A 118 13.83 -2.24 -29.90
C HIS A 118 13.34 -0.98 -29.14
N GLY A 119 12.89 -1.16 -27.89
CA GLY A 119 12.67 -0.03 -26.98
C GLY A 119 11.23 0.24 -26.54
N HIS A 120 10.26 -0.60 -26.94
CA HIS A 120 8.89 -0.49 -26.45
C HIS A 120 8.67 -1.34 -25.18
N LEU A 121 8.59 -0.67 -24.03
CA LEU A 121 8.21 -1.30 -22.76
C LEU A 121 6.69 -1.38 -22.66
N ASP A 122 6.11 -2.58 -22.78
CA ASP A 122 4.69 -2.78 -22.49
C ASP A 122 4.47 -2.89 -20.97
N VAL A 123 3.82 -1.89 -20.40
CA VAL A 123 3.52 -1.82 -18.96
C VAL A 123 2.05 -2.10 -18.65
N ARG A 124 1.24 -2.48 -19.63
CA ARG A 124 -0.22 -2.63 -19.45
C ARG A 124 -0.57 -3.67 -18.39
N VAL A 125 0.05 -4.85 -18.47
CA VAL A 125 -0.17 -5.94 -17.50
C VAL A 125 0.30 -5.52 -16.10
N MET A 126 1.41 -4.79 -16.03
CA MET A 126 1.93 -4.28 -14.77
C MET A 126 0.98 -3.25 -14.14
N VAL A 127 0.50 -2.28 -14.92
CA VAL A 127 -0.51 -1.29 -14.48
C VAL A 127 -1.80 -1.98 -14.05
N LEU A 128 -2.26 -3.00 -14.79
CA LEU A 128 -3.45 -3.77 -14.44
C LEU A 128 -3.30 -4.45 -13.07
N GLY A 129 -2.16 -5.12 -12.83
CA GLY A 129 -1.85 -5.73 -11.54
C GLY A 129 -1.89 -4.71 -10.40
N TYR A 130 -1.30 -3.54 -10.61
CA TYR A 130 -1.32 -2.45 -9.65
C TYR A 130 -2.74 -1.95 -9.34
N VAL A 131 -3.57 -1.74 -10.37
CA VAL A 131 -4.98 -1.33 -10.22
C VAL A 131 -5.75 -2.37 -9.40
N ILE A 132 -5.57 -3.66 -9.65
CA ILE A 132 -6.24 -4.74 -8.91
C ILE A 132 -5.94 -4.64 -7.41
N MET A 133 -4.67 -4.48 -7.02
CA MET A 133 -4.29 -4.30 -5.60
C MET A 133 -5.04 -3.12 -4.97
N ARG A 134 -5.07 -2.01 -5.70
CA ARG A 134 -5.59 -0.72 -5.22
C ARG A 134 -7.10 -0.74 -5.07
N MET A 135 -7.81 -1.45 -5.95
CA MET A 135 -9.25 -1.66 -5.81
C MET A 135 -9.60 -2.45 -4.55
N ALA A 136 -8.81 -3.47 -4.21
CA ALA A 136 -8.99 -4.19 -2.95
C ALA A 136 -8.72 -3.27 -1.74
N MET A 137 -7.69 -2.43 -1.81
CA MET A 137 -7.39 -1.44 -0.77
C MET A 137 -8.52 -0.41 -0.59
N LEU A 138 -9.07 0.10 -1.69
CA LEU A 138 -10.21 1.01 -1.68
C LEU A 138 -11.45 0.37 -1.06
N ALA A 139 -11.68 -0.91 -1.30
CA ALA A 139 -12.78 -1.65 -0.68
C ALA A 139 -12.62 -1.73 0.85
N LEU A 140 -11.40 -1.97 1.34
CA LEU A 140 -11.08 -2.00 2.77
C LEU A 140 -11.28 -0.62 3.43
N TRP A 141 -10.72 0.44 2.86
CA TRP A 141 -10.89 1.81 3.39
C TRP A 141 -12.33 2.31 3.29
N GLY A 142 -13.05 1.97 2.21
CA GLY A 142 -14.46 2.29 2.04
C GLY A 142 -15.33 1.61 3.10
N ARG A 143 -15.04 0.34 3.41
CA ARG A 143 -15.70 -0.38 4.49
C ARG A 143 -15.40 0.25 5.85
N ALA A 144 -14.14 0.52 6.15
CA ALA A 144 -13.75 1.20 7.38
C ALA A 144 -14.45 2.55 7.55
N TRP A 145 -14.61 3.31 6.46
CA TRP A 145 -15.32 4.59 6.48
C TRP A 145 -16.80 4.45 6.84
N LEU A 146 -17.45 3.36 6.43
CA LEU A 146 -18.84 3.07 6.76
C LEU A 146 -19.03 2.54 8.18
N GLU A 147 -18.08 1.73 8.65
CA GLU A 147 -18.21 0.94 9.90
C GLU A 147 -17.64 1.60 11.15
N ASP A 148 -16.76 2.60 11.01
CA ASP A 148 -16.13 3.30 12.14
C ASP A 148 -16.50 4.80 12.17
N PRO A 149 -17.63 5.17 12.80
CA PRO A 149 -18.05 6.57 12.91
C PRO A 149 -17.07 7.46 13.68
N GLN A 150 -16.31 6.89 14.63
CA GLN A 150 -15.40 7.65 15.49
C GLN A 150 -14.16 8.13 14.74
N ARG A 151 -13.65 7.33 13.79
CA ARG A 151 -12.50 7.68 12.93
C ARG A 151 -12.88 8.08 11.51
N ARG A 152 -14.18 8.26 11.23
CA ARG A 152 -14.72 8.50 9.88
C ARG A 152 -14.05 9.63 9.10
N ALA A 153 -13.63 10.71 9.74
CA ALA A 153 -12.92 11.81 9.07
C ALA A 153 -11.54 11.39 8.56
N SER A 154 -10.76 10.71 9.40
CA SER A 154 -9.41 10.21 9.07
C SER A 154 -9.49 9.11 8.01
N THR A 155 -10.34 8.10 8.24
CA THR A 155 -10.56 6.99 7.30
C THR A 155 -11.14 7.47 5.96
N GLY A 156 -12.03 8.47 5.99
CA GLY A 156 -12.55 9.11 4.79
C GLY A 156 -11.49 9.87 4.01
N THR A 157 -10.53 10.51 4.69
CA THR A 157 -9.39 11.16 4.04
C THR A 157 -8.55 10.13 3.28
N TYR A 158 -8.17 9.01 3.92
CA TYR A 158 -7.45 7.91 3.25
C TYR A 158 -8.19 7.39 2.03
N PHE A 159 -9.48 7.09 2.18
CA PHE A 159 -10.30 6.60 1.07
C PHE A 159 -10.35 7.59 -0.11
N VAL A 160 -10.64 8.87 0.16
CA VAL A 160 -10.78 9.89 -0.89
C VAL A 160 -9.44 10.17 -1.57
N THR A 161 -8.34 10.33 -0.82
CA THR A 161 -7.04 10.57 -1.44
C THR A 161 -6.60 9.39 -2.29
N LEU A 162 -6.79 8.16 -1.81
CA LEU A 162 -6.46 6.96 -2.57
C LEU A 162 -7.35 6.83 -3.82
N PHE A 163 -8.64 7.14 -3.72
CA PHE A 163 -9.58 7.05 -4.84
C PHE A 163 -9.28 8.08 -5.93
N LEU A 164 -9.07 9.34 -5.54
CA LEU A 164 -8.72 10.41 -6.48
C LEU A 164 -7.39 10.12 -7.17
N ALA A 165 -6.40 9.66 -6.41
CA ALA A 165 -5.12 9.31 -6.98
C ALA A 165 -5.27 8.12 -7.94
N GLN A 166 -6.00 7.06 -7.56
CA GLN A 166 -6.28 5.92 -8.45
C GLN A 166 -6.89 6.35 -9.79
N ILE A 167 -7.86 7.27 -9.79
CA ILE A 167 -8.42 7.84 -11.02
C ILE A 167 -7.33 8.54 -11.83
N ALA A 168 -6.55 9.40 -11.18
CA ALA A 168 -5.50 10.16 -11.85
C ALA A 168 -4.41 9.26 -12.46
N TRP A 169 -4.03 8.16 -11.81
CA TRP A 169 -3.12 7.17 -12.37
C TRP A 169 -3.70 6.46 -13.59
N VAL A 170 -4.98 6.09 -13.57
CA VAL A 170 -5.65 5.47 -14.73
C VAL A 170 -5.70 6.45 -15.90
N ILE A 171 -6.00 7.73 -15.65
CA ILE A 171 -5.96 8.78 -16.67
C ILE A 171 -4.54 8.92 -17.24
N LEU A 172 -3.52 8.97 -16.38
CA LEU A 172 -2.13 9.08 -16.80
C LEU A 172 -1.70 7.88 -17.67
N ALA A 173 -2.10 6.66 -17.27
CA ALA A 173 -1.83 5.45 -18.03
C ALA A 173 -2.54 5.44 -19.40
N ALA A 174 -3.78 5.91 -19.46
CA ALA A 174 -4.55 6.00 -20.70
C ALA A 174 -4.02 7.08 -21.66
N ALA A 175 -3.50 8.19 -21.12
CA ALA A 175 -2.98 9.32 -21.90
C ALA A 175 -1.67 9.00 -22.63
N LYS A 176 -0.94 7.94 -22.23
CA LYS A 176 0.35 7.52 -22.80
C LYS A 176 1.32 8.70 -23.05
N PRO A 177 1.60 9.51 -22.02
CA PRO A 177 2.43 10.70 -22.17
C PRO A 177 3.89 10.34 -22.48
N SER A 178 4.65 11.34 -22.93
CA SER A 178 6.11 11.19 -23.02
C SER A 178 6.73 10.92 -21.65
N PHE A 179 7.93 10.31 -21.62
CA PHE A 179 8.61 9.94 -20.39
C PHE A 179 8.75 11.10 -19.38
N THR A 180 9.13 12.29 -19.85
CA THR A 180 9.27 13.48 -19.00
C THR A 180 7.95 13.88 -18.36
N VAL A 181 6.87 13.88 -19.14
CA VAL A 181 5.53 14.21 -18.64
C VAL A 181 5.07 13.15 -17.64
N PHE A 182 5.27 11.87 -17.96
CA PHE A 182 5.00 10.77 -17.03
C PHE A 182 5.74 10.97 -15.70
N ALA A 183 7.05 11.25 -15.73
CA ALA A 183 7.86 11.43 -14.53
C ALA A 183 7.38 12.61 -13.65
N ILE A 184 7.02 13.74 -14.26
CA ILE A 184 6.48 14.90 -13.54
C ILE A 184 5.16 14.54 -12.86
N PHE A 185 4.21 13.98 -13.62
CA PHE A 185 2.92 13.58 -13.04
C PHE A 185 3.08 12.46 -12.01
N PHE A 186 4.02 11.55 -12.21
CA PHE A 186 4.33 10.49 -11.25
C PHE A 186 4.70 11.10 -9.89
N VAL A 187 5.63 12.05 -9.87
CA VAL A 187 6.06 12.74 -8.63
C VAL A 187 4.90 13.52 -8.01
N LEU A 188 4.11 14.24 -8.81
CA LEU A 188 2.96 15.01 -8.32
C LEU A 188 1.88 14.11 -7.70
N LEU A 189 1.55 12.99 -8.35
CA LEU A 189 0.57 12.03 -7.84
C LEU A 189 1.08 11.31 -6.59
N PHE A 190 2.36 10.96 -6.56
CA PHE A 190 2.97 10.37 -5.37
C PHE A 190 2.95 11.34 -4.18
N ALA A 191 3.20 12.63 -4.41
CA ALA A 191 3.07 13.68 -3.40
C ALA A 191 1.62 13.86 -2.91
N LEU A 192 0.63 13.77 -3.81
CA LEU A 192 -0.79 13.77 -3.45
C LEU A 192 -1.14 12.58 -2.56
N GLU A 193 -0.56 11.41 -2.82
CA GLU A 193 -0.82 10.21 -2.03
C GLU A 193 -0.15 10.29 -0.65
N LEU A 194 1.04 10.89 -0.54
CA LEU A 194 1.69 11.20 0.75
C LEU A 194 0.89 12.24 1.57
N TYR A 195 0.14 13.11 0.91
CA TYR A 195 -0.70 14.11 1.58
C TYR A 195 -1.87 13.48 2.35
N GLY A 196 -2.40 12.34 1.90
CA GLY A 196 -3.49 11.62 2.56
C GLY A 196 -3.16 11.23 4.02
N PRO A 197 -2.11 10.41 4.25
CA PRO A 197 -1.64 10.05 5.58
C PRO A 197 -1.31 11.26 6.44
N TYR A 198 -0.59 12.25 5.88
CA TYR A 198 -0.25 13.49 6.58
C TYR A 198 -1.49 14.24 7.09
N ARG A 199 -2.54 14.34 6.28
CA ARG A 199 -3.81 14.94 6.71
C ARG A 199 -4.56 14.07 7.70
N ALA A 200 -4.57 12.76 7.52
CA ALA A 200 -5.27 11.82 8.37
C ALA A 200 -4.69 11.83 9.80
N GLU A 201 -3.38 12.04 9.94
CA GLU A 201 -2.71 12.23 11.22
C GLU A 201 -3.16 13.50 11.94
N LYS A 202 -3.22 14.62 11.21
CA LYS A 202 -3.71 15.90 11.76
C LYS A 202 -5.16 15.84 12.25
N GLN A 203 -5.93 14.86 11.80
CA GLN A 203 -7.33 14.64 12.20
C GLN A 203 -7.46 13.65 13.37
N GLY A 204 -6.35 13.23 13.98
CA GLY A 204 -6.34 12.33 15.13
C GLY A 204 -6.10 10.86 14.79
N GLY A 205 -5.71 10.53 13.55
CA GLY A 205 -5.16 9.21 13.22
C GLY A 205 -3.77 9.06 13.84
N ARG A 206 -3.60 8.23 14.87
CA ARG A 206 -2.27 8.04 15.47
C ARG A 206 -1.41 7.16 14.54
N HIS A 207 -0.26 7.68 14.11
CA HIS A 207 0.79 6.89 13.46
C HIS A 207 1.30 5.80 14.42
N PRO A 208 1.63 4.58 13.96
CA PRO A 208 2.24 3.53 14.79
C PRO A 208 3.59 3.89 15.46
N LEU A 209 4.19 5.06 15.15
CA LEU A 209 5.44 5.55 15.76
C LEU A 209 5.23 6.77 16.66
N ALA A 210 3.99 7.23 16.84
CA ALA A 210 3.69 8.34 17.73
C ALA A 210 3.76 7.86 19.19
N CYS A 211 4.92 8.07 19.82
CA CYS A 211 5.05 7.96 21.26
C CYS A 211 4.06 8.94 21.93
N PRO A 212 3.25 8.53 22.92
CA PRO A 212 2.30 9.43 23.57
C PRO A 212 3.02 10.62 24.24
N PRO A 213 2.36 11.80 24.34
CA PRO A 213 2.87 12.94 25.12
C PRO A 213 3.08 12.65 26.62
N HIS A 214 2.80 11.42 27.09
CA HIS A 214 3.01 10.99 28.46
C HIS A 214 4.33 10.21 28.69
N CYS A 215 5.14 9.97 27.65
CA CYS A 215 6.44 9.29 27.80
C CYS A 215 7.52 10.16 28.52
N GLY A 216 7.17 11.38 28.93
CA GLY A 216 8.09 12.32 29.60
C GLY A 216 7.72 12.73 31.03
N THR A 217 6.69 12.16 31.65
CA THR A 217 6.27 12.57 33.01
C THR A 217 6.12 11.40 33.98
N LEU A 218 7.21 10.68 34.23
CA LEU A 218 7.47 10.16 35.59
C LEU A 218 7.92 11.34 36.46
N ARG A 219 6.98 12.22 36.81
CA ARG A 219 7.19 13.23 37.84
C ARG A 219 6.61 12.68 39.13
N SER A 220 7.47 12.50 40.13
CA SER A 220 7.12 12.34 41.55
C SER A 220 6.43 11.04 41.97
N ALA A 221 7.22 9.98 42.15
CA ALA A 221 6.98 9.05 43.25
C ALA A 221 7.29 9.78 44.57
N SER A 222 6.28 10.41 45.15
CA SER A 222 6.27 10.92 46.52
C SER A 222 5.18 10.17 47.27
N ASN A 223 5.56 9.66 48.45
CA ASN A 223 4.75 9.05 49.50
C ASN A 223 4.66 7.50 49.46
N TYR A 224 5.81 6.88 49.73
CA TYR A 224 5.85 5.63 50.50
C TYR A 224 6.11 6.00 51.97
N HIS A 225 5.08 5.91 52.82
CA HIS A 225 5.23 5.93 54.27
C HIS A 225 5.35 4.48 54.75
N PRO A 226 6.45 4.06 55.39
CA PRO A 226 6.47 2.82 56.15
C PRO A 226 5.79 3.06 57.51
N ARG A 227 4.80 2.22 57.83
CA ARG A 227 4.47 1.85 59.21
C ARG A 227 4.85 0.39 59.39
#